data_AF-A0A524E7J8-F1
#
_entry.id   AF-A0A524E7J8-F1
#
_cell.length_a   1.000
_cell.length_b   1.000
_cell.length_c   1.000
_cell.angle_alpha   90.00
_cell.angle_beta   90.00
_cell.angle_gamma   90.00
#
_symmetry.space_group_name_H-M   'P 1'
#
loop_
_entity.id
_entity.type
_entity.pdbx_description
1 polymer ?
#
loop_
_entity_poly.entity_id
_entity_poly.type
_entity_poly.pdbx_seq_one_letter_code
_entity_poly.pdbx_strand_id
1 'polypeptide(L)'
;MPLEPKHIVNFLENATNEKFSSELLDLLIKRINKLCFEECQIDRIQCTLTPLCMRRFLLKIRIKNGLSMDDLPKFCYSVQKNIVLRDFRGKTVVYKPFDAYLYLVDFLDIFFHGDYRKLNKFISFKNWNEALEIFDERIKKGEEFNYYLKENHMIFKFDDRIHVIFIEEKYVLCNANRENIATLNLLSAICEFYTKLYFPEVDVRLIPKQHVEVTTVLPKDIIKKISETPIMEDNPSKTDHYFWNVFHDDIEGMMKYCKEIHLNVDWNNNLLIKLCFNLETNDFNEDGKRIPLRFRDLRLMLNFVHRLYNDFYVIWL
;
A
#
# COMPACT_ATOMS: atom_id res chain seq x y z
N MET A 1 25.22 -29.07 18.20
CA MET A 1 24.27 -28.64 17.15
C MET A 1 24.51 -27.15 16.87
N PRO A 2 24.43 -26.71 15.60
CA PRO A 2 24.50 -25.28 15.28
C PRO A 2 23.28 -24.53 15.86
N LEU A 3 23.40 -23.21 16.04
CA LEU A 3 22.29 -22.36 16.45
C LEU A 3 21.22 -22.28 15.34
N GLU A 4 19.95 -22.28 15.74
CA GLU A 4 18.79 -22.14 14.86
C GLU A 4 18.05 -20.84 15.20
N PRO A 5 17.27 -20.25 14.27
CA PRO A 5 16.52 -19.01 14.52
C PRO A 5 15.65 -19.08 15.78
N LYS A 6 14.97 -20.22 16.01
CA LYS A 6 14.13 -20.43 17.19
C LYS A 6 14.90 -20.34 18.52
N HIS A 7 16.17 -20.74 18.53
CA HIS A 7 17.00 -20.66 19.74
C HIS A 7 17.28 -19.20 20.10
N ILE A 8 17.50 -18.34 19.11
CA ILE A 8 17.73 -16.90 19.31
C ILE A 8 16.45 -16.21 19.77
N VAL A 9 15.32 -16.50 19.12
CA VAL A 9 14.02 -15.91 19.48
C VAL A 9 13.65 -16.27 20.92
N ASN A 10 13.69 -17.55 21.28
CA ASN A 10 13.38 -18.02 22.65
C ASN A 10 14.32 -17.40 23.70
N PHE A 11 15.59 -17.16 23.34
CA PHE A 11 16.55 -16.51 24.24
C PHE A 11 16.19 -15.04 24.50
N LEU A 12 15.81 -14.31 23.45
CA LEU A 12 15.44 -12.88 23.52
C LEU A 12 14.10 -12.65 24.21
N GLU A 13 13.17 -13.62 24.17
CA GLU A 13 11.89 -13.54 24.88
C GLU A 13 12.01 -13.72 26.40
N ASN A 14 13.15 -14.22 26.89
CA ASN A 14 13.36 -14.46 28.31
C ASN A 14 13.85 -13.20 29.03
N ALA A 15 12.97 -12.59 29.83
CA ALA A 15 13.21 -11.34 30.54
C ALA A 15 14.40 -11.36 31.53
N THR A 16 14.87 -12.54 31.98
CA THR A 16 16.03 -12.62 32.89
C THR A 16 17.37 -12.43 32.18
N ASN A 17 17.39 -12.39 30.85
CA ASN A 17 18.60 -12.32 30.03
C ASN A 17 18.91 -10.92 29.49
N GLU A 18 18.38 -9.85 30.08
CA GLU A 18 18.45 -8.49 29.48
C GLU A 18 19.89 -8.07 29.10
N LYS A 19 20.87 -8.28 30.00
CA LYS A 19 22.28 -7.97 29.73
C LYS A 19 22.86 -8.80 28.58
N PHE A 20 22.57 -10.10 28.54
CA PHE A 20 23.07 -10.99 27.49
C PHE A 20 22.34 -10.77 26.15
N SER A 21 21.08 -10.32 26.21
CA SER A 21 20.30 -9.92 25.04
C SER A 21 20.91 -8.69 24.38
N SER A 22 21.34 -7.70 25.18
CA SER A 22 22.09 -6.55 24.68
C SER A 22 23.39 -6.98 23.99
N GLU A 23 24.18 -7.87 24.61
CA GLU A 23 25.43 -8.34 24.02
C GLU A 23 25.20 -9.09 22.68
N LEU A 24 24.17 -9.92 22.61
CA LEU A 24 23.80 -10.62 21.38
C LEU A 24 23.35 -9.64 20.27
N LEU A 25 22.57 -8.62 20.63
CA LEU A 25 22.15 -7.56 19.71
C LEU A 25 23.34 -6.76 19.22
N ASP A 26 24.33 -6.45 20.07
CA ASP A 26 25.56 -5.77 19.66
C ASP A 26 26.37 -6.59 18.65
N LEU A 27 26.50 -7.89 18.87
CA LEU A 27 27.14 -8.80 17.91
C LEU A 27 26.40 -8.82 16.57
N LEU A 28 25.06 -8.86 16.60
CA LEU A 28 24.23 -8.83 15.41
C LEU A 28 24.37 -7.50 14.65
N ILE A 29 24.30 -6.37 15.36
CA ILE A 29 24.47 -5.02 14.80
C ILE A 29 25.86 -4.91 14.16
N LYS A 30 26.92 -5.36 14.84
CA LYS A 30 28.29 -5.34 14.32
C LYS A 30 28.41 -6.16 13.03
N ARG A 31 27.82 -7.36 12.98
CA ARG A 31 27.81 -8.18 11.76
C ARG A 31 27.02 -7.53 10.63
N ILE A 32 25.85 -6.97 10.92
CA ILE A 32 24.99 -6.27 9.94
C ILE A 32 25.71 -5.04 9.37
N ASN A 33 26.39 -4.27 10.21
CA ASN A 33 27.15 -3.11 9.77
C ASN A 33 28.33 -3.53 8.90
N LYS A 34 29.10 -4.54 9.30
CA LYS A 34 30.15 -5.10 8.46
C LYS A 34 29.61 -5.55 7.09
N LEU A 35 28.50 -6.31 7.09
CA LEU A 35 27.86 -6.77 5.86
C LEU A 35 27.46 -5.60 4.94
N CYS A 36 26.86 -4.55 5.49
CA CYS A 36 26.38 -3.41 4.71
C CYS A 36 27.52 -2.51 4.23
N PHE A 37 28.42 -2.14 5.13
CA PHE A 37 29.38 -1.05 4.93
C PHE A 37 30.74 -1.50 4.40
N GLU A 38 31.17 -2.71 4.78
CA GLU A 38 32.52 -3.22 4.49
C GLU A 38 32.50 -4.34 3.44
N GLU A 39 31.38 -5.04 3.26
CA GLU A 39 31.27 -6.13 2.29
C GLU A 39 30.42 -5.71 1.08
N CYS A 40 29.12 -5.47 1.30
CA CYS A 40 28.17 -5.27 0.22
C CYS A 40 28.44 -3.98 -0.57
N GLN A 41 28.49 -2.81 0.08
CA GLN A 41 28.56 -1.54 -0.66
C GLN A 41 29.92 -1.27 -1.32
N ILE A 42 30.99 -1.93 -0.85
CA ILE A 42 32.34 -1.77 -1.39
C ILE A 42 32.41 -2.39 -2.79
N ASP A 43 31.83 -3.58 -2.96
CA ASP A 43 31.64 -4.18 -4.28
C ASP A 43 30.40 -3.59 -4.96
N ARG A 44 30.63 -2.60 -5.82
CA ARG A 44 29.57 -1.89 -6.54
C ARG A 44 28.75 -2.79 -7.46
N ILE A 45 29.35 -3.84 -8.03
CA ILE A 45 28.67 -4.76 -8.94
C ILE A 45 27.73 -5.65 -8.12
N GLN A 46 28.25 -6.28 -7.07
CA GLN A 46 27.47 -7.08 -6.14
C GLN A 46 26.32 -6.27 -5.54
N CYS A 47 26.61 -5.07 -5.01
CA CYS A 47 25.59 -4.23 -4.40
C CYS A 47 24.48 -3.84 -5.39
N THR A 48 24.79 -3.71 -6.68
CA THR A 48 23.82 -3.31 -7.70
C THR A 48 22.95 -4.48 -8.15
N LEU A 49 23.58 -5.60 -8.50
CA LEU A 49 22.90 -6.74 -9.14
C LEU A 49 22.34 -7.74 -8.11
N THR A 50 23.09 -8.01 -7.05
CA THR A 50 22.86 -9.11 -6.10
C THR A 50 23.18 -8.65 -4.67
N PRO A 51 22.49 -7.64 -4.11
CA PRO A 51 22.81 -7.14 -2.78
C PRO A 51 22.78 -8.26 -1.74
N LEU A 52 23.72 -8.25 -0.80
CA LEU A 52 23.86 -9.29 0.24
C LEU A 52 22.68 -9.34 1.23
N CYS A 53 21.71 -8.43 1.11
CA CYS A 53 20.44 -8.49 1.82
C CYS A 53 19.28 -8.54 0.81
N MET A 54 18.38 -9.49 1.03
CA MET A 54 17.22 -9.70 0.17
C MET A 54 16.39 -8.41 0.06
N ARG A 55 16.14 -7.96 -1.17
CA ARG A 55 15.34 -6.75 -1.46
C ARG A 55 15.77 -5.51 -0.66
N ARG A 56 17.05 -5.43 -0.28
CA ARG A 56 17.59 -4.33 0.52
C ARG A 56 16.81 -4.05 1.82
N PHE A 57 16.24 -5.09 2.46
CA PHE A 57 15.45 -4.91 3.68
C PHE A 57 16.21 -4.19 4.81
N LEU A 58 17.55 -4.28 4.82
CA LEU A 58 18.41 -3.57 5.77
C LEU A 58 18.41 -2.05 5.56
N LEU A 59 18.12 -1.53 4.36
CA LEU A 59 17.87 -0.09 4.16
C LEU A 59 16.50 0.30 4.73
N LYS A 60 15.47 -0.52 4.47
CA LYS A 60 14.13 -0.33 5.03
C LYS A 60 14.17 -0.26 6.56
N ILE A 61 14.89 -1.17 7.22
CA ILE A 61 15.04 -1.15 8.68
C ILE A 61 15.61 0.19 9.14
N ARG A 62 16.70 0.68 8.53
CA ARG A 62 17.32 1.95 8.95
C ARG A 62 16.38 3.14 8.75
N ILE A 63 15.76 3.26 7.57
CA ILE A 63 14.86 4.37 7.25
C ILE A 63 13.63 4.38 8.16
N LYS A 64 12.98 3.23 8.37
CA LYS A 64 11.81 3.13 9.25
C LYS A 64 12.11 3.45 10.71
N ASN A 65 13.36 3.28 11.15
CA ASN A 65 13.78 3.59 12.52
C ASN A 65 14.41 4.99 12.65
N GLY A 66 14.19 5.87 11.67
CA GLY A 66 14.57 7.29 11.76
C GLY A 66 16.07 7.57 11.66
N LEU A 67 16.88 6.61 11.20
CA LEU A 67 18.30 6.86 10.95
C LEU A 67 18.47 7.92 9.86
N SER A 68 19.55 8.70 9.93
CA SER A 68 19.85 9.74 8.96
C SER A 68 20.50 9.17 7.70
N MET A 69 20.59 9.99 6.63
CA MET A 69 21.28 9.58 5.40
C MET A 69 22.75 9.18 5.63
N ASP A 70 23.41 9.78 6.63
CA ASP A 70 24.81 9.49 6.94
C ASP A 70 24.98 8.11 7.59
N ASP A 71 23.92 7.58 8.21
CA ASP A 71 23.88 6.26 8.83
C ASP A 71 23.51 5.14 7.82
N LEU A 72 23.33 5.49 6.55
CA LEU A 72 23.04 4.52 5.49
C LEU A 72 24.30 4.14 4.69
N PRO A 73 24.38 2.91 4.17
CA PRO A 73 25.38 2.57 3.16
C PRO A 73 25.12 3.39 1.88
N LYS A 74 25.85 4.50 1.72
CA LYS A 74 25.59 5.57 0.73
C LYS A 74 25.45 5.04 -0.69
N PHE A 75 26.33 4.11 -1.10
CA PHE A 75 26.24 3.51 -2.43
C PHE A 75 24.98 2.66 -2.58
N CYS A 76 24.67 1.79 -1.62
CA CYS A 76 23.48 0.95 -1.63
C CYS A 76 22.18 1.76 -1.70
N TYR A 77 22.08 2.83 -0.92
CA TYR A 77 20.94 3.76 -0.98
C TYR A 77 20.85 4.49 -2.32
N SER A 78 21.98 4.97 -2.86
CA SER A 78 22.01 5.63 -4.17
C SER A 78 21.53 4.73 -5.31
N VAL A 79 21.86 3.43 -5.25
CA VAL A 79 21.36 2.44 -6.22
C VAL A 79 19.84 2.30 -6.11
N GLN A 80 19.29 2.20 -4.90
CA GLN A 80 17.84 2.14 -4.68
C GLN A 80 17.14 3.40 -5.22
N LYS A 81 17.66 4.60 -4.89
CA LYS A 81 17.16 5.89 -5.43
C LYS A 81 17.18 5.89 -6.95
N ASN A 82 18.29 5.46 -7.56
CA ASN A 82 18.45 5.42 -9.02
C ASN A 82 17.50 4.43 -9.70
N ILE A 83 17.20 3.29 -9.08
CA ILE A 83 16.24 2.33 -9.62
C ILE A 83 14.83 2.92 -9.60
N VAL A 84 14.42 3.58 -8.51
CA VAL A 84 13.13 4.29 -8.45
C VAL A 84 13.05 5.39 -9.51
N LEU A 85 14.09 6.22 -9.64
CA LEU A 85 14.16 7.28 -10.65
C LEU A 85 14.05 6.72 -12.08
N ARG A 86 14.77 5.64 -12.39
CA ARG A 86 14.74 5.01 -13.72
C ARG A 86 13.37 4.41 -14.01
N ASP A 87 12.78 3.71 -13.06
CA ASP A 87 11.46 3.10 -13.21
C ASP A 87 10.35 4.14 -13.36
N PHE A 88 10.46 5.29 -12.67
CA PHE A 88 9.57 6.44 -12.87
C PHE A 88 9.69 7.03 -14.28
N ARG A 89 10.92 7.18 -14.79
CA ARG A 89 11.18 7.67 -16.16
C ARG A 89 10.92 6.64 -17.27
N GLY A 90 10.25 5.53 -16.98
CA GLY A 90 9.98 4.45 -17.94
C GLY A 90 11.23 3.74 -18.48
N LYS A 91 12.39 3.88 -17.82
CA LYS A 91 13.65 3.26 -18.26
C LYS A 91 13.78 1.83 -17.74
N THR A 92 14.51 1.00 -18.47
CA THR A 92 14.86 -0.36 -18.03
C THR A 92 15.56 -0.34 -16.67
N VAL A 93 15.09 -1.21 -15.78
CA VAL A 93 15.60 -1.41 -14.43
C VAL A 93 15.95 -2.88 -14.21
N VAL A 94 16.93 -3.13 -13.34
CA VAL A 94 17.37 -4.51 -13.01
C VAL A 94 16.25 -5.29 -12.32
N TYR A 95 15.45 -4.60 -11.51
CA TYR A 95 14.25 -5.13 -10.86
C TYR A 95 13.23 -4.02 -10.66
N LYS A 96 11.94 -4.39 -10.55
CA LYS A 96 10.89 -3.44 -10.22
C LYS A 96 10.99 -3.01 -8.76
N PRO A 97 11.03 -1.70 -8.45
CA PRO A 97 11.23 -1.19 -7.09
C PRO A 97 9.94 -1.23 -6.27
N PHE A 98 9.32 -2.40 -6.15
CA PHE A 98 8.20 -2.60 -5.24
C PHE A 98 8.66 -2.42 -3.80
N ASP A 99 7.85 -1.72 -3.03
CA ASP A 99 8.06 -1.51 -1.59
C ASP A 99 9.40 -0.83 -1.25
N ALA A 100 9.87 0.07 -2.12
CA ALA A 100 11.15 0.76 -1.94
C ALA A 100 10.99 1.97 -1.00
N TYR A 101 11.82 2.06 0.02
CA TYR A 101 11.81 3.18 0.97
C TYR A 101 12.82 4.26 0.56
N LEU A 102 12.37 5.51 0.47
CA LEU A 102 13.21 6.68 0.23
C LEU A 102 12.97 7.74 1.30
N TYR A 103 13.95 8.61 1.56
CA TYR A 103 13.66 9.83 2.30
C TYR A 103 12.73 10.73 1.49
N LEU A 104 11.89 11.49 2.19
CA LEU A 104 10.92 12.41 1.58
C LEU A 104 11.57 13.35 0.57
N VAL A 105 12.70 13.96 0.93
CA VAL A 105 13.41 14.89 0.05
C VAL A 105 13.86 14.25 -1.26
N ASP A 106 14.29 12.98 -1.24
CA ASP A 106 14.73 12.26 -2.43
C ASP A 106 13.56 11.82 -3.30
N PHE A 107 12.43 11.43 -2.69
CA PHE A 107 11.20 11.20 -3.42
C PHE A 107 10.75 12.47 -4.14
N LEU A 108 10.70 13.60 -3.44
CA LEU A 108 10.30 14.87 -4.05
C LEU A 108 11.26 15.30 -5.17
N ASP A 109 12.56 15.05 -5.04
CA ASP A 109 13.55 15.32 -6.11
C ASP A 109 13.30 14.46 -7.35
N ILE A 110 12.90 13.20 -7.18
CA ILE A 110 12.60 12.28 -8.29
C ILE A 110 11.33 12.70 -9.04
N PHE A 111 10.24 12.93 -8.31
CA PHE A 111 8.90 13.11 -8.89
C PHE A 111 8.57 14.59 -9.16
N PHE A 112 9.12 15.51 -8.38
CA PHE A 112 8.84 16.95 -8.45
C PHE A 112 10.13 17.77 -8.61
N HIS A 113 11.01 17.30 -9.49
CA HIS A 113 12.29 17.95 -9.75
C HIS A 113 12.10 19.43 -10.10
N GLY A 114 12.94 20.30 -9.55
CA GLY A 114 12.81 21.76 -9.61
C GLY A 114 12.11 22.37 -8.39
N ASP A 115 11.03 21.77 -7.90
CA ASP A 115 10.22 22.28 -6.78
C ASP A 115 10.50 21.57 -5.44
N TYR A 116 11.23 20.45 -5.49
CA TYR A 116 11.44 19.56 -4.35
C TYR A 116 11.91 20.23 -3.06
N ARG A 117 12.79 21.25 -3.13
CA ARG A 117 13.27 21.97 -1.93
C ARG A 117 12.15 22.76 -1.26
N LYS A 118 11.32 23.43 -2.07
CA LYS A 118 10.16 24.19 -1.59
C LYS A 118 9.11 23.23 -1.03
N LEU A 119 8.79 22.17 -1.77
CA LEU A 119 7.86 21.12 -1.32
C LEU A 119 8.32 20.47 -0.02
N ASN A 120 9.60 20.10 0.09
CA ASN A 120 10.14 19.49 1.31
C ASN A 120 10.02 20.44 2.50
N LYS A 121 10.27 21.74 2.29
CA LYS A 121 10.05 22.77 3.31
C LYS A 121 8.57 22.84 3.70
N PHE A 122 7.68 23.03 2.74
CA PHE A 122 6.25 23.20 3.00
C PHE A 122 5.63 21.98 3.70
N ILE A 123 5.92 20.77 3.22
CA ILE A 123 5.46 19.52 3.84
C ILE A 123 6.04 19.37 5.26
N SER A 124 7.33 19.65 5.47
CA SER A 124 7.96 19.55 6.80
C SER A 124 7.36 20.52 7.82
N PHE A 125 6.91 21.69 7.38
CA PHE A 125 6.25 22.71 8.21
C PHE A 125 4.72 22.61 8.20
N LYS A 126 4.15 21.59 7.55
CA LYS A 126 2.69 21.42 7.39
C LYS A 126 1.99 22.63 6.74
N ASN A 127 2.70 23.36 5.86
CA ASN A 127 2.16 24.43 5.01
C ASN A 127 1.47 23.81 3.79
N TRP A 128 0.29 23.23 4.02
CA TRP A 128 -0.39 22.42 3.02
C TRP A 128 -0.91 23.23 1.84
N ASN A 129 -1.42 24.45 2.06
CA ASN A 129 -1.98 25.26 0.98
C ASN A 129 -0.94 25.49 -0.14
N GLU A 130 0.29 25.85 0.23
CA GLU A 130 1.38 26.10 -0.71
C GLU A 130 1.91 24.81 -1.34
N ALA A 131 1.92 23.70 -0.61
CA ALA A 131 2.31 22.41 -1.17
C ALA A 131 1.28 21.90 -2.20
N LEU A 132 -0.01 22.01 -1.88
CA LEU A 132 -1.11 21.59 -2.73
C LEU A 132 -1.22 22.46 -3.99
N GLU A 133 -0.99 23.77 -3.88
CA GLU A 133 -0.94 24.68 -5.03
C GLU A 133 0.11 24.23 -6.06
N ILE A 134 1.30 23.84 -5.62
CA ILE A 134 2.34 23.31 -6.53
C ILE A 134 1.88 22.02 -7.21
N PHE A 135 1.22 21.12 -6.50
CA PHE A 135 0.70 19.88 -7.09
C PHE A 135 -0.39 20.16 -8.12
N ASP A 136 -1.34 21.02 -7.79
CA ASP A 136 -2.45 21.40 -8.68
C ASP A 136 -1.94 22.12 -9.93
N GLU A 137 -0.93 23.00 -9.81
CA GLU A 137 -0.29 23.63 -10.96
C GLU A 137 0.37 22.61 -11.90
N ARG A 138 1.02 21.58 -11.37
CA ARG A 138 1.64 20.53 -12.19
C ARG A 138 0.63 19.67 -12.90
N ILE A 139 -0.46 19.29 -12.22
CA ILE A 139 -1.59 18.59 -12.82
C ILE A 139 -2.19 19.43 -13.95
N LYS A 140 -2.40 20.74 -13.73
CA LYS A 140 -2.88 21.67 -14.77
C LYS A 140 -1.93 21.81 -15.97
N LYS A 141 -0.62 21.61 -15.76
CA LYS A 141 0.40 21.57 -16.82
C LYS A 141 0.48 20.22 -17.55
N GLY A 142 -0.36 19.25 -17.17
CA GLY A 142 -0.47 17.95 -17.84
C GLY A 142 0.38 16.83 -17.20
N GLU A 143 0.90 17.02 -15.99
CA GLU A 143 1.50 15.89 -15.25
C GLU A 143 0.41 14.92 -14.77
N GLU A 144 0.54 13.63 -15.13
CA GLU A 144 -0.46 12.60 -14.84
C GLU A 144 -0.23 11.96 -13.46
N PHE A 145 -0.72 12.62 -12.42
CA PHE A 145 -0.78 12.03 -11.08
C PHE A 145 -1.98 12.51 -10.28
N ASN A 146 -2.35 11.72 -9.28
CA ASN A 146 -3.34 12.09 -8.29
C ASN A 146 -2.74 12.02 -6.90
N TYR A 147 -3.30 12.79 -5.97
CA TYR A 147 -2.85 12.77 -4.59
C TYR A 147 -4.02 12.87 -3.61
N TYR A 148 -3.78 12.42 -2.38
CA TYR A 148 -4.70 12.60 -1.27
C TYR A 148 -3.94 12.80 0.04
N LEU A 149 -4.32 13.83 0.78
CA LEU A 149 -3.75 14.15 2.09
C LEU A 149 -4.74 13.78 3.18
N LYS A 150 -4.31 12.96 4.14
CA LYS A 150 -5.08 12.67 5.35
C LYS A 150 -4.15 12.47 6.55
N GLU A 151 -4.26 13.37 7.51
CA GLU A 151 -3.47 13.34 8.76
C GLU A 151 -1.96 13.25 8.49
N ASN A 152 -1.32 12.14 8.90
CA ASN A 152 0.10 11.87 8.74
C ASN A 152 0.48 11.23 7.38
N HIS A 153 -0.51 10.94 6.52
CA HIS A 153 -0.28 10.25 5.27
C HIS A 153 -0.60 11.14 4.07
N MET A 154 0.29 11.12 3.10
CA MET A 154 -0.01 11.63 1.76
C MET A 154 0.16 10.49 0.76
N ILE A 155 -0.90 10.22 0.01
CA ILE A 155 -0.95 9.14 -0.97
C ILE A 155 -0.79 9.78 -2.33
N PHE A 156 0.13 9.26 -3.14
CA PHE A 156 0.28 9.62 -4.55
C PHE A 156 0.00 8.41 -5.43
N LYS A 157 -0.71 8.65 -6.53
CA LYS A 157 -0.88 7.68 -7.60
C LYS A 157 -0.26 8.24 -8.87
N PHE A 158 0.78 7.55 -9.35
CA PHE A 158 1.40 7.78 -10.66
C PHE A 158 1.16 6.52 -11.49
N ASP A 159 0.49 6.63 -12.64
CA ASP A 159 -0.06 5.47 -13.35
C ASP A 159 -0.80 4.54 -12.37
N ASP A 160 -0.55 3.24 -12.41
CA ASP A 160 -1.09 2.24 -11.46
C ASP A 160 -0.32 2.10 -10.14
N ARG A 161 0.66 2.96 -9.88
CA ARG A 161 1.58 2.83 -8.74
C ARG A 161 1.16 3.75 -7.60
N ILE A 162 1.00 3.19 -6.42
CA ILE A 162 0.75 3.94 -5.19
C ILE A 162 2.09 4.22 -4.49
N HIS A 163 2.28 5.47 -4.08
CA HIS A 163 3.35 5.89 -3.19
C HIS A 163 2.72 6.46 -1.92
N VAL A 164 3.25 6.09 -0.76
CA VAL A 164 2.75 6.56 0.54
C VAL A 164 3.83 7.34 1.26
N ILE A 165 3.61 8.63 1.45
CA ILE A 165 4.45 9.50 2.27
C ILE A 165 3.99 9.39 3.72
N PHE A 166 4.95 9.11 4.59
CA PHE A 166 4.83 9.18 6.04
C PHE A 166 5.41 10.52 6.49
N ILE A 167 4.52 11.50 6.74
CA ILE A 167 4.89 12.93 6.83
C ILE A 167 5.79 13.19 8.03
N GLU A 168 5.39 12.70 9.21
CA GLU A 168 6.13 12.89 10.47
C GLU A 168 7.47 12.14 10.46
N GLU A 169 7.48 10.95 9.88
CA GLU A 169 8.68 10.11 9.77
C GLU A 169 9.60 10.50 8.61
N LYS A 170 9.15 11.40 7.72
CA LYS A 170 9.92 11.96 6.60
C LYS A 170 10.50 10.93 5.63
N TYR A 171 9.76 9.84 5.40
CA TYR A 171 10.09 8.85 4.37
C TYR A 171 8.89 8.50 3.51
N VAL A 172 9.14 7.83 2.39
CA VAL A 172 8.14 7.43 1.42
C VAL A 172 8.29 5.95 1.09
N LEU A 173 7.18 5.22 1.18
CA LEU A 173 7.04 3.88 0.59
C LEU A 173 6.67 4.04 -0.88
N CYS A 174 7.61 3.76 -1.77
CA CYS A 174 7.42 3.85 -3.21
C CYS A 174 6.89 2.54 -3.78
N ASN A 175 5.90 2.65 -4.68
CA ASN A 175 5.29 1.51 -5.37
C ASN A 175 4.85 0.42 -4.37
N ALA A 176 4.02 0.85 -3.42
CA ALA A 176 3.50 0.04 -2.33
C ALA A 176 2.73 -1.16 -2.87
N ASN A 177 3.12 -2.37 -2.44
CA ASN A 177 2.60 -3.62 -3.00
C ASN A 177 2.52 -4.73 -1.94
N ARG A 178 3.65 -5.17 -1.41
CA ARG A 178 3.72 -6.32 -0.47
C ARG A 178 3.83 -5.91 0.98
N GLU A 179 4.09 -4.62 1.26
CA GLU A 179 4.06 -4.12 2.62
C GLU A 179 2.67 -4.26 3.24
N ASN A 180 2.65 -4.44 4.56
CA ASN A 180 1.43 -4.47 5.33
C ASN A 180 0.92 -3.03 5.52
N ILE A 181 -0.39 -2.87 5.55
CA ILE A 181 -1.03 -1.60 5.91
C ILE A 181 -1.01 -1.50 7.43
N ALA A 182 -0.28 -0.52 7.95
CA ALA A 182 0.06 -0.48 9.38
C ALA A 182 -1.07 0.04 10.28
N THR A 183 -1.97 0.87 9.76
CA THR A 183 -3.00 1.56 10.56
C THR A 183 -4.32 1.66 9.82
N LEU A 184 -5.43 1.69 10.58
CA LEU A 184 -6.77 1.90 10.01
C LEU A 184 -6.90 3.29 9.37
N ASN A 185 -6.16 4.29 9.86
CA ASN A 185 -6.15 5.63 9.27
C ASN A 185 -5.52 5.61 7.87
N LEU A 186 -4.41 4.88 7.69
CA LEU A 186 -3.81 4.68 6.37
C LEU A 186 -4.75 3.89 5.44
N LEU A 187 -5.37 2.81 5.94
CA LEU A 187 -6.35 2.03 5.18
C LEU A 187 -7.51 2.92 4.70
N SER A 188 -8.11 3.70 5.61
CA SER A 188 -9.19 4.63 5.31
C SER A 188 -8.75 5.71 4.32
N ALA A 189 -7.54 6.26 4.46
CA ALA A 189 -7.00 7.23 3.52
C ALA A 189 -6.90 6.66 2.10
N ILE A 190 -6.46 5.40 1.95
CA ILE A 190 -6.35 4.75 0.63
C ILE A 190 -7.74 4.47 0.05
N CYS A 191 -8.69 3.98 0.86
CA CYS A 191 -10.06 3.75 0.39
C CYS A 191 -10.72 5.05 -0.08
N GLU A 192 -10.65 6.12 0.72
CA GLU A 192 -11.19 7.44 0.35
C GLU A 192 -10.53 8.03 -0.89
N PHE A 193 -9.22 7.80 -1.07
CA PHE A 193 -8.51 8.25 -2.25
C PHE A 193 -9.04 7.54 -3.51
N TYR A 194 -9.18 6.22 -3.46
CA TYR A 194 -9.69 5.45 -4.59
C TYR A 194 -11.15 5.77 -4.90
N THR A 195 -12.00 5.96 -3.90
CA THR A 195 -13.41 6.28 -4.13
C THR A 195 -13.55 7.62 -4.82
N LYS A 196 -12.83 8.65 -4.35
CA LYS A 196 -12.81 9.97 -5.02
C LYS A 196 -12.33 9.92 -6.47
N LEU A 197 -11.40 9.01 -6.79
CA LEU A 197 -10.86 8.89 -8.14
C LEU A 197 -11.74 8.08 -9.10
N TYR A 198 -12.37 7.03 -8.61
CA TYR A 198 -12.94 6.00 -9.48
C TYR A 198 -14.42 5.73 -9.28
N PHE A 199 -14.96 6.05 -8.10
CA PHE A 199 -16.32 5.69 -7.71
C PHE A 199 -16.82 6.64 -6.60
N PRO A 200 -17.10 7.92 -6.94
CA PRO A 200 -17.33 8.98 -5.96
C PRO A 200 -18.62 8.81 -5.13
N GLU A 201 -19.57 7.98 -5.57
CA GLU A 201 -20.83 7.69 -4.88
C GLU A 201 -20.70 6.57 -3.85
N VAL A 202 -19.54 5.91 -3.77
CA VAL A 202 -19.25 4.92 -2.73
C VAL A 202 -18.81 5.63 -1.46
N ASP A 203 -19.49 5.33 -0.36
CA ASP A 203 -19.18 5.90 0.94
C ASP A 203 -18.06 5.12 1.64
N VAL A 204 -17.19 5.85 2.33
CA VAL A 204 -16.12 5.26 3.16
C VAL A 204 -16.21 5.83 4.56
N ARG A 205 -16.31 4.93 5.53
CA ARG A 205 -16.39 5.29 6.94
C ARG A 205 -15.36 4.54 7.75
N LEU A 206 -14.52 5.28 8.45
CA LEU A 206 -13.64 4.71 9.47
C LEU A 206 -14.45 4.41 10.74
N ILE A 207 -14.52 3.15 11.15
CA ILE A 207 -15.04 2.72 12.45
C ILE A 207 -13.84 2.57 13.40
N PRO A 208 -13.64 3.49 14.36
CA PRO A 208 -12.42 3.54 15.15
C PRO A 208 -12.09 2.21 15.83
N LYS A 209 -10.83 1.79 15.72
CA LYS A 209 -10.29 0.54 16.28
C LYS A 209 -10.92 -0.76 15.78
N GLN A 210 -11.84 -0.72 14.82
CA GLN A 210 -12.52 -1.92 14.33
C GLN A 210 -12.21 -2.22 12.87
N HIS A 211 -12.58 -1.32 11.96
CA HIS A 211 -12.49 -1.55 10.51
C HIS A 211 -12.74 -0.24 9.73
N VAL A 212 -12.52 -0.30 8.43
CA VAL A 212 -12.97 0.69 7.45
C VAL A 212 -14.16 0.08 6.70
N GLU A 213 -15.33 0.69 6.80
CA GLU A 213 -16.53 0.30 6.06
C GLU A 213 -16.52 0.99 4.70
N VAL A 214 -16.66 0.22 3.63
CA VAL A 214 -16.85 0.71 2.26
C VAL A 214 -18.25 0.29 1.81
N THR A 215 -19.12 1.26 1.55
CA THR A 215 -20.53 1.02 1.22
C THR A 215 -20.81 1.41 -0.22
N THR A 216 -21.27 0.45 -1.02
CA THR A 216 -21.78 0.70 -2.38
C THR A 216 -23.28 0.36 -2.46
N VAL A 217 -23.98 1.07 -3.34
CA VAL A 217 -25.43 0.94 -3.51
C VAL A 217 -25.72 0.51 -4.94
N LEU A 218 -26.45 -0.59 -5.09
CA LEU A 218 -27.02 -1.03 -6.36
C LEU A 218 -28.49 -0.63 -6.42
N PRO A 219 -28.89 0.30 -7.30
CA PRO A 219 -30.27 0.76 -7.40
C PRO A 219 -31.25 -0.36 -7.74
N LYS A 220 -32.46 -0.29 -7.16
CA LYS A 220 -33.57 -1.24 -7.41
C LYS A 220 -33.83 -1.46 -8.90
N ASP A 221 -33.77 -0.40 -9.69
CA ASP A 221 -34.10 -0.46 -11.12
C ASP A 221 -33.09 -1.25 -11.93
N ILE A 222 -31.84 -1.36 -11.45
CA ILE A 222 -30.82 -2.24 -12.03
C ILE A 222 -31.08 -3.67 -11.60
N ILE A 223 -31.36 -3.90 -10.31
CA ILE A 223 -31.67 -5.24 -9.78
C ILE A 223 -32.88 -5.84 -10.49
N LYS A 224 -33.93 -5.05 -10.74
CA LYS A 224 -35.13 -5.49 -11.47
C LYS A 224 -34.88 -5.88 -12.92
N LYS A 225 -33.83 -5.34 -13.54
CA LYS A 225 -33.46 -5.66 -14.92
C LYS A 225 -32.62 -6.92 -15.01
N ILE A 226 -32.04 -7.36 -13.89
CA ILE A 226 -31.33 -8.62 -13.83
C ILE A 226 -32.36 -9.73 -14.00
N SER A 227 -32.08 -10.67 -14.91
CA SER A 227 -32.99 -11.79 -15.19
C SER A 227 -33.34 -12.54 -13.90
N GLU A 228 -34.61 -12.96 -13.75
CA GLU A 228 -35.04 -13.73 -12.55
C GLU A 228 -34.42 -15.14 -12.49
N THR A 229 -33.88 -15.63 -13.60
CA THR A 229 -33.21 -16.94 -13.70
C THR A 229 -31.80 -16.83 -14.29
N PRO A 230 -30.86 -17.72 -13.90
CA PRO A 230 -29.53 -17.80 -14.50
C PRO A 230 -29.63 -17.96 -16.02
N ILE A 231 -28.91 -17.15 -16.78
CA ILE A 231 -28.99 -17.17 -18.25
C ILE A 231 -28.16 -18.32 -18.81
N MET A 232 -28.82 -19.24 -19.53
CA MET A 232 -28.18 -20.29 -20.36
C MET A 232 -28.16 -19.95 -21.86
N GLU A 233 -28.55 -18.73 -22.24
CA GLU A 233 -28.68 -18.29 -23.64
C GLU A 233 -27.33 -18.01 -24.31
N ASP A 234 -27.32 -18.03 -25.65
CA ASP A 234 -26.12 -17.82 -26.50
C ASP A 234 -25.57 -16.37 -26.48
N ASN A 235 -26.21 -15.42 -25.78
CA ASN A 235 -25.72 -14.02 -25.63
C ASN A 235 -26.38 -13.29 -24.43
N PRO A 236 -26.06 -13.62 -23.17
CA PRO A 236 -26.54 -12.89 -22.00
C PRO A 236 -26.07 -11.42 -22.02
N SER A 237 -26.87 -10.52 -21.44
CA SER A 237 -26.36 -9.17 -21.14
C SER A 237 -25.13 -9.28 -20.23
N LYS A 238 -24.13 -8.40 -20.43
CA LYS A 238 -22.89 -8.42 -19.62
C LYS A 238 -23.19 -8.37 -18.12
N THR A 239 -24.21 -7.59 -17.74
CA THR A 239 -24.66 -7.39 -16.37
C THR A 239 -25.29 -8.65 -15.79
N ASP A 240 -26.16 -9.34 -16.54
CA ASP A 240 -26.76 -10.62 -16.10
C ASP A 240 -25.72 -11.72 -15.95
N HIS A 241 -24.82 -11.84 -16.94
CA HIS A 241 -23.75 -12.82 -16.89
C HIS A 241 -22.87 -12.63 -15.66
N TYR A 242 -22.49 -11.38 -15.36
CA TYR A 242 -21.69 -11.10 -14.17
C TYR A 242 -22.45 -11.45 -12.88
N PHE A 243 -23.69 -10.99 -12.73
CA PHE A 243 -24.45 -11.20 -11.50
C PHE A 243 -24.69 -12.68 -11.21
N TRP A 244 -25.06 -13.47 -12.22
CA TRP A 244 -25.40 -14.88 -12.03
C TRP A 244 -24.18 -15.81 -11.99
N ASN A 245 -23.10 -15.49 -12.72
CA ASN A 245 -21.99 -16.42 -12.90
C ASN A 245 -20.69 -16.00 -12.21
N VAL A 246 -20.55 -14.74 -11.78
CA VAL A 246 -19.26 -14.21 -11.27
C VAL A 246 -19.41 -13.56 -9.90
N PHE A 247 -20.53 -12.89 -9.62
CA PHE A 247 -20.69 -12.12 -8.39
C PHE A 247 -20.58 -12.98 -7.12
N HIS A 248 -21.12 -14.20 -7.12
CA HIS A 248 -21.01 -15.11 -5.98
C HIS A 248 -19.55 -15.48 -5.68
N ASP A 249 -18.79 -15.87 -6.71
CA ASP A 249 -17.37 -16.21 -6.60
C ASP A 249 -16.53 -15.01 -6.16
N ASP A 250 -16.84 -13.81 -6.67
CA ASP A 250 -16.20 -12.58 -6.23
C ASP A 250 -16.48 -12.31 -4.73
N ILE A 251 -17.72 -12.50 -4.25
CA ILE A 251 -18.07 -12.34 -2.82
C ILE A 251 -17.34 -13.38 -1.95
N GLU A 252 -17.32 -14.65 -2.36
CA GLU A 252 -16.59 -15.70 -1.64
C GLU A 252 -15.09 -15.39 -1.57
N GLY A 253 -14.50 -14.98 -2.70
CA GLY A 253 -13.11 -14.52 -2.74
C GLY A 253 -12.85 -13.30 -1.84
N MET A 254 -13.82 -12.40 -1.72
CA MET A 254 -13.73 -11.22 -0.85
C MET A 254 -13.85 -11.56 0.64
N MET A 255 -14.51 -12.65 1.03
CA MET A 255 -14.59 -13.10 2.43
C MET A 255 -13.21 -13.42 3.02
N LYS A 256 -12.22 -13.74 2.19
CA LYS A 256 -10.83 -13.89 2.62
C LYS A 256 -10.23 -12.60 3.17
N TYR A 257 -10.62 -11.45 2.60
CA TYR A 257 -9.99 -10.15 2.87
C TYR A 257 -10.85 -9.23 3.73
N CYS A 258 -12.17 -9.34 3.66
CA CYS A 258 -13.09 -8.57 4.48
C CYS A 258 -13.32 -9.26 5.82
N LYS A 259 -13.30 -8.49 6.91
CA LYS A 259 -13.73 -9.01 8.22
C LYS A 259 -15.17 -9.51 8.15
N GLU A 260 -16.04 -8.71 7.54
CA GLU A 260 -17.47 -8.97 7.37
C GLU A 260 -17.93 -8.38 6.02
N ILE A 261 -18.96 -8.98 5.43
CA ILE A 261 -19.66 -8.47 4.26
C ILE A 261 -21.15 -8.47 4.60
N HIS A 262 -21.81 -7.31 4.48
CA HIS A 262 -23.24 -7.19 4.74
C HIS A 262 -23.98 -6.85 3.45
N LEU A 263 -24.96 -7.68 3.10
CA LEU A 263 -25.86 -7.48 1.97
C LEU A 263 -27.25 -7.14 2.53
N ASN A 264 -27.66 -5.88 2.42
CA ASN A 264 -28.91 -5.38 2.98
C ASN A 264 -29.77 -4.72 1.90
N VAL A 265 -31.08 -4.66 2.12
CA VAL A 265 -32.00 -3.90 1.27
C VAL A 265 -32.43 -2.65 2.00
N ASP A 266 -32.29 -1.48 1.37
CA ASP A 266 -32.77 -0.22 1.94
C ASP A 266 -34.29 -0.04 1.75
N TRP A 267 -34.83 1.04 2.32
CA TRP A 267 -36.25 1.40 2.23
C TRP A 267 -36.74 1.68 0.80
N ASN A 268 -35.83 1.94 -0.14
CA ASN A 268 -36.12 2.14 -1.56
C ASN A 268 -35.97 0.83 -2.37
N ASN A 269 -35.71 -0.30 -1.70
CA ASN A 269 -35.36 -1.59 -2.28
C ASN A 269 -34.05 -1.60 -3.10
N ASN A 270 -33.11 -0.70 -2.79
CA ASN A 270 -31.75 -0.79 -3.31
C ASN A 270 -30.96 -1.82 -2.51
N LEU A 271 -30.05 -2.54 -3.18
CA LEU A 271 -29.12 -3.44 -2.51
C LEU A 271 -27.92 -2.64 -2.01
N LEU A 272 -27.77 -2.57 -0.69
CA LEU A 272 -26.62 -2.02 0.00
C LEU A 272 -25.59 -3.13 0.23
N ILE A 273 -24.40 -2.96 -0.33
CA ILE A 273 -23.27 -3.86 -0.13
C ILE A 273 -22.26 -3.12 0.75
N LYS A 274 -22.07 -3.59 1.97
CA LYS A 274 -21.09 -3.05 2.91
C LYS A 274 -19.93 -4.02 3.08
N LEU A 275 -18.72 -3.54 2.83
CA LEU A 275 -17.49 -4.30 2.99
C LEU A 275 -16.70 -3.75 4.18
N CYS A 276 -16.43 -4.60 5.17
CA CYS A 276 -15.70 -4.22 6.37
C CYS A 276 -14.21 -4.61 6.25
N PHE A 277 -13.36 -3.67 5.90
CA PHE A 277 -11.92 -3.89 5.70
C PHE A 277 -11.14 -3.72 7.01
N ASN A 278 -10.25 -4.66 7.34
CA ASN A 278 -9.42 -4.60 8.54
C ASN A 278 -7.93 -4.71 8.19
N LEU A 279 -7.03 -4.54 9.17
CA LEU A 279 -5.58 -4.65 8.99
C LEU A 279 -5.07 -6.10 8.86
N GLU A 280 -5.96 -7.06 9.00
CA GLU A 280 -5.70 -8.49 8.91
C GLU A 280 -6.74 -9.13 8.01
N THR A 281 -6.32 -10.14 7.26
CA THR A 281 -7.20 -11.01 6.48
C THR A 281 -7.81 -12.09 7.39
N ASN A 282 -8.76 -12.87 6.86
CA ASN A 282 -9.33 -14.02 7.55
C ASN A 282 -8.49 -15.30 7.41
N ASP A 283 -7.40 -15.24 6.63
CA ASP A 283 -6.45 -16.35 6.51
C ASP A 283 -5.47 -16.37 7.68
N PHE A 284 -4.93 -17.56 7.95
CA PHE A 284 -3.93 -17.80 8.98
C PHE A 284 -2.60 -18.25 8.37
N ASN A 285 -1.49 -17.85 8.98
CA ASN A 285 -0.16 -18.35 8.65
C ASN A 285 0.10 -19.72 9.31
N GLU A 286 1.27 -20.31 9.05
CA GLU A 286 1.68 -21.60 9.64
C GLU A 286 1.70 -21.60 11.17
N ASP A 287 1.89 -20.42 11.79
CA ASP A 287 1.88 -20.23 13.25
C ASP A 287 0.46 -20.00 13.82
N GLY A 288 -0.59 -20.11 13.01
CA GLY A 288 -1.98 -19.86 13.43
C GLY A 288 -2.31 -18.40 13.71
N LYS A 289 -1.48 -17.45 13.25
CA LYS A 289 -1.73 -15.99 13.34
C LYS A 289 -2.40 -15.49 12.07
N ARG A 290 -3.32 -14.53 12.20
CA ARG A 290 -3.96 -13.91 11.03
C ARG A 290 -2.92 -13.22 10.15
N ILE A 291 -3.10 -13.34 8.84
CA ILE A 291 -2.19 -12.73 7.87
C ILE A 291 -2.48 -11.22 7.79
N PRO A 292 -1.48 -10.34 7.93
CA PRO A 292 -1.70 -8.89 7.77
C PRO A 292 -2.14 -8.52 6.35
N LEU A 293 -3.04 -7.54 6.24
CA LEU A 293 -3.50 -7.00 4.97
C LEU A 293 -2.37 -6.22 4.27
N ARG A 294 -2.09 -6.55 3.01
CA ARG A 294 -1.07 -5.88 2.19
C ARG A 294 -1.69 -4.94 1.16
N PHE A 295 -0.90 -4.00 0.64
CA PHE A 295 -1.36 -3.08 -0.40
C PHE A 295 -1.93 -3.77 -1.65
N ARG A 296 -1.32 -4.89 -2.07
CA ARG A 296 -1.82 -5.69 -3.20
C ARG A 296 -3.18 -6.32 -2.93
N ASP A 297 -3.44 -6.69 -1.68
CA ASP A 297 -4.68 -7.34 -1.28
C ASP A 297 -5.79 -6.28 -1.32
N LEU A 298 -5.51 -5.08 -0.80
CA LEU A 298 -6.40 -3.93 -0.92
C LEU A 298 -6.69 -3.56 -2.38
N ARG A 299 -5.72 -3.68 -3.30
CA ARG A 299 -5.97 -3.47 -4.74
C ARG A 299 -7.02 -4.44 -5.28
N LEU A 300 -7.00 -5.71 -4.87
CA LEU A 300 -8.03 -6.69 -5.27
C LEU A 300 -9.41 -6.28 -4.75
N MET A 301 -9.46 -5.85 -3.48
CA MET A 301 -10.69 -5.40 -2.82
C MET A 301 -11.29 -4.17 -3.51
N LEU A 302 -10.46 -3.20 -3.86
CA LEU A 302 -10.89 -1.98 -4.57
C LEU A 302 -11.25 -2.25 -6.04
N ASN A 303 -10.59 -3.22 -6.69
CA ASN A 303 -10.97 -3.66 -8.03
C ASN A 303 -12.36 -4.30 -8.05
N PHE A 304 -12.72 -5.06 -7.00
CA PHE A 304 -14.08 -5.58 -6.84
C PHE A 304 -15.10 -4.44 -6.75
N VAL A 305 -14.84 -3.43 -5.90
CA VAL A 305 -15.70 -2.24 -5.79
C VAL A 305 -15.80 -1.49 -7.12
N HIS A 306 -14.68 -1.31 -7.83
CA HIS A 306 -14.65 -0.66 -9.13
C HIS A 306 -15.47 -1.42 -10.18
N ARG A 307 -15.41 -2.76 -10.18
CA ARG A 307 -16.22 -3.60 -11.06
C ARG A 307 -17.71 -3.43 -10.77
N LEU A 308 -18.10 -3.51 -9.50
CA LEU A 308 -19.50 -3.26 -9.10
C LEU A 308 -19.97 -1.87 -9.54
N TYR A 309 -19.13 -0.86 -9.35
CA TYR A 309 -19.47 0.50 -9.73
C TYR A 309 -19.61 0.66 -11.26
N ASN A 310 -18.67 0.15 -12.05
CA ASN A 310 -18.74 0.31 -13.51
C ASN A 310 -19.83 -0.54 -14.15
N ASP A 311 -19.96 -1.81 -13.75
CA ASP A 311 -20.88 -2.74 -14.41
C ASP A 311 -22.34 -2.47 -14.04
N PHE A 312 -22.61 -1.78 -12.92
CA PHE A 312 -23.96 -1.50 -12.45
C PHE A 312 -24.29 -0.01 -12.29
N TYR A 313 -23.34 0.88 -11.98
CA TYR A 313 -23.65 2.29 -11.71
C TYR A 313 -23.40 3.19 -12.94
N VAL A 314 -22.20 3.14 -13.54
CA VAL A 314 -21.80 4.05 -14.63
C VAL A 314 -22.52 3.78 -15.96
N ILE A 315 -22.88 2.52 -16.24
CA ILE A 315 -23.55 2.15 -17.49
C ILE A 315 -25.02 2.64 -17.52
N TRP A 316 -25.54 3.18 -16.41
CA TRP A 316 -26.97 3.51 -16.26
C TRP A 316 -27.28 4.98 -15.93
N LEU A 317 -26.27 5.84 -15.80
CA LEU A 317 -26.37 7.30 -15.84
C LEU A 317 -25.96 7.80 -17.23
#